data_AF-A0A371CPG1-F1
#
_entry.id   AF-A0A371CPG1-F1
#
_cell.length_a   1.000
_cell.length_b   1.000
_cell.length_c   1.000
_cell.angle_alpha   90.00
_cell.angle_beta   90.00
_cell.angle_gamma   90.00
#
_symmetry.space_group_name_H-M   'P 1'
#
loop_
_entity.id
_entity.type
_entity.pdbx_description
1 polymer ?
#
loop_
_entity_poly.entity_id
_entity_poly.type
_entity_poly.pdbx_seq_one_letter_code
_entity_poly.pdbx_strand_id
1 'polypeptide(L)'
;MASDLTEELVPIFILREPHFNDFDYDAYVKMQMISAARAEIGVFDGAPYGYYLVNDSRGEQKILAYLDGSNVQTALSRALEKDRGSGTSSGSTAPRASASSASSTESTKPDQRSQPAVPPRMATAARRRSLTDSDVENGRAPTNVPRISRIMQIDTSPLKPVPARGIEGSLYSVLMTLDPIQYPDHKGLDYLLPVDTAETSVWFFCEGFRCIESTASTPGPWPSHGYRAWEVRRTISIPQGRPAFSFDRLPEYTKNETTIRYYDGGVIYVRAFPEDHVLAKVPCWDREHGRSSSVCLPLPCVLAYAANMMVARQAYDGNFGLAIHGAGGVLNSYSQALAKARHVHKYSVFLIRLLHPEALKFTTNVLVRSFVSFSRYFPCTPAVEFSRAIYFHPSEKDGSHCKWGLRVDGLTLLVPGRAGDERITIDAVERLRETYFDATLDSANGTSVLPAAVVREIQAKWLLNNPVINNGNPYCGPEREALESCDILFTFRSVKDDARVEFRCNAARFLRSNVQLPSHQLGALNPSPTATQLQQYRACPLMSTEGRCVLGINFYWTAFVEHWSPAMGSAGMHEQPPYIRLAPQRVIEQGRVTCDDYEFSLPQGVVSRNIA
;
A
#
# COMPACT_ATOMS: atom_id res chain seq x y z
N MET A 1 21.92 1.03 49.25
CA MET A 1 21.13 0.51 48.13
C MET A 1 19.69 0.94 48.35
N ALA A 2 19.34 2.14 47.87
CA ALA A 2 17.96 2.60 47.78
C ALA A 2 17.68 2.69 46.28
N SER A 3 16.75 1.89 45.80
CA SER A 3 16.31 1.89 44.41
C SER A 3 15.40 3.09 44.19
N ASP A 4 15.89 4.08 43.45
CA ASP A 4 15.03 5.08 42.81
C ASP A 4 14.22 4.37 41.73
N LEU A 5 13.02 3.92 42.09
CA LEU A 5 11.96 3.60 41.14
C LEU A 5 11.27 4.92 40.82
N THR A 6 11.65 5.53 39.70
CA THR A 6 10.82 6.57 39.06
C THR A 6 9.56 5.90 38.55
N GLU A 7 8.46 6.06 39.28
CA GLU A 7 7.13 5.58 38.88
C GLU A 7 6.67 6.35 37.63
N GLU A 8 6.63 5.67 36.48
CA GLU A 8 6.02 6.20 35.27
C GLU A 8 4.50 6.30 35.46
N LEU A 9 4.00 7.53 35.56
CA LEU A 9 2.58 7.83 35.42
C LEU A 9 2.20 7.65 33.95
N VAL A 10 1.39 6.64 33.64
CA VAL A 10 0.79 6.46 32.31
C VAL A 10 -0.58 7.12 32.31
N PRO A 11 -0.79 8.28 31.66
CA PRO A 11 -2.11 8.86 31.53
C PRO A 11 -2.94 8.06 30.52
N ILE A 12 -4.05 7.46 30.97
CA ILE A 12 -5.01 6.75 30.13
C ILE A 12 -6.15 7.70 29.77
N PHE A 13 -6.45 7.83 28.47
CA PHE A 13 -7.54 8.66 27.97
C PHE A 13 -8.64 7.80 27.33
N ILE A 14 -9.89 8.06 27.69
CA ILE A 14 -11.08 7.32 27.22
C ILE A 14 -12.07 8.25 26.53
N LEU A 15 -12.75 7.71 25.52
CA LEU A 15 -13.38 8.38 24.40
C LEU A 15 -14.86 8.74 24.67
N ARG A 16 -15.37 9.72 23.92
CA ARG A 16 -16.72 10.31 24.02
C ARG A 16 -17.75 9.54 23.15
N GLU A 17 -19.01 9.46 23.55
CA GLU A 17 -20.11 9.15 22.60
C GLU A 17 -20.51 10.41 21.80
N PRO A 18 -20.55 10.37 20.46
CA PRO A 18 -21.13 11.47 19.68
C PRO A 18 -22.65 11.51 19.87
N HIS A 19 -23.16 12.60 20.46
CA HIS A 19 -24.60 12.91 20.47
C HIS A 19 -25.05 13.51 19.13
N PHE A 20 -25.21 12.71 18.06
CA PHE A 20 -25.93 13.14 16.84
C PHE A 20 -26.49 11.91 16.09
N ASN A 21 -27.75 11.99 15.65
CA ASN A 21 -28.50 10.89 15.01
C ASN A 21 -28.05 10.52 13.59
N ASP A 22 -27.09 11.23 13.00
CA ASP A 22 -26.60 10.99 11.62
C ASP A 22 -25.13 10.53 11.56
N PHE A 23 -24.57 10.07 12.68
CA PHE A 23 -23.17 9.67 12.77
C PHE A 23 -22.99 8.15 12.65
N ASP A 24 -22.07 7.69 11.78
CA ASP A 24 -21.58 6.30 11.77
C ASP A 24 -20.72 6.06 13.03
N TYR A 25 -21.40 5.69 14.11
CA TYR A 25 -20.85 5.51 15.45
C TYR A 25 -19.68 4.51 15.47
N ASP A 26 -19.75 3.46 14.66
CA ASP A 26 -18.68 2.47 14.56
C ASP A 26 -17.41 3.05 13.92
N ALA A 27 -17.57 3.94 12.94
CA ALA A 27 -16.44 4.65 12.34
C ALA A 27 -15.79 5.63 13.32
N TYR A 28 -16.56 6.24 14.23
CA TYR A 28 -16.03 7.08 15.32
C TYR A 28 -15.13 6.26 16.26
N VAL A 29 -15.67 5.17 16.79
CA VAL A 29 -15.02 4.35 17.82
C VAL A 29 -13.74 3.72 17.26
N LYS A 30 -13.79 3.13 16.06
CA LYS A 30 -12.60 2.53 15.41
C LYS A 30 -11.50 3.56 15.16
N MET A 31 -11.86 4.77 14.81
CA MET A 31 -10.90 5.85 14.57
C MET A 31 -10.20 6.29 15.86
N GLN A 32 -10.96 6.43 16.94
CA GLN A 32 -10.42 6.84 18.22
C GLN A 32 -9.48 5.77 18.81
N MET A 33 -9.78 4.49 18.61
CA MET A 33 -8.87 3.38 18.94
C MET A 33 -7.55 3.46 18.16
N ILE A 34 -7.58 3.87 16.89
CA ILE A 34 -6.37 4.06 16.07
C ILE A 34 -5.57 5.28 16.55
N SER A 35 -6.22 6.39 16.90
CA SER A 35 -5.55 7.56 17.48
C SER A 35 -4.90 7.21 18.82
N ALA A 36 -5.59 6.44 19.67
CA ALA A 36 -5.05 5.92 20.93
C ALA A 36 -3.84 5.01 20.70
N ALA A 37 -3.94 4.06 19.77
CA ALA A 37 -2.84 3.17 19.42
C ALA A 37 -1.62 3.93 18.83
N ARG A 38 -1.85 4.97 18.02
CA ARG A 38 -0.78 5.84 17.47
C ARG A 38 -0.08 6.68 18.54
N ALA A 39 -0.76 6.95 19.65
CA ALA A 39 -0.22 7.68 20.78
C ALA A 39 0.25 6.75 21.93
N GLU A 40 0.33 5.44 21.69
CA GLU A 40 0.73 4.41 22.66
C GLU A 40 -0.15 4.40 23.93
N ILE A 41 -1.43 4.73 23.79
CA ILE A 41 -2.40 4.79 24.89
C ILE A 41 -3.02 3.40 25.11
N GLY A 42 -2.93 2.88 26.34
CA GLY A 42 -3.57 1.64 26.74
C GLY A 42 -5.10 1.77 26.85
N VAL A 43 -5.85 0.80 26.32
CA VAL A 43 -7.31 0.71 26.42
C VAL A 43 -7.67 -0.62 27.09
N PHE A 44 -8.66 -0.65 27.98
CA PHE A 44 -9.13 -1.90 28.61
C PHE A 44 -10.61 -2.16 28.30
N ASP A 45 -10.97 -3.44 28.26
CA ASP A 45 -12.33 -3.90 27.96
C ASP A 45 -13.32 -3.49 29.06
N GLY A 46 -14.47 -2.93 28.65
CA GLY A 46 -15.59 -2.64 29.55
C GLY A 46 -15.56 -1.29 30.27
N ALA A 47 -14.64 -0.38 29.93
CA ALA A 47 -14.60 0.95 30.53
C ALA A 47 -15.88 1.77 30.22
N PRO A 48 -16.58 2.35 31.21
CA PRO A 48 -17.67 3.29 30.96
C PRO A 48 -17.13 4.59 30.36
N TYR A 49 -17.88 5.21 29.45
CA TYR A 49 -17.46 6.40 28.71
C TYR A 49 -17.19 7.60 29.63
N GLY A 50 -16.06 8.31 29.43
CA GLY A 50 -15.81 9.63 30.03
C GLY A 50 -15.08 9.70 31.39
N TYR A 51 -14.40 8.64 31.85
CA TYR A 51 -13.70 8.63 33.15
C TYR A 51 -12.18 8.55 33.04
N TYR A 52 -11.47 9.17 33.99
CA TYR A 52 -10.04 8.96 34.24
C TYR A 52 -9.86 7.92 35.36
N LEU A 53 -9.00 6.92 35.14
CA LEU A 53 -8.47 6.06 36.18
C LEU A 53 -6.99 6.41 36.39
N VAL A 54 -6.60 6.58 37.65
CA VAL A 54 -5.19 6.58 38.03
C VAL A 54 -4.96 5.33 38.87
N ASN A 55 -3.84 4.66 38.64
CA ASN A 55 -3.40 3.57 39.50
C ASN A 55 -2.99 4.19 40.84
N ASP A 56 -3.67 3.82 41.92
CA ASP A 56 -3.19 4.12 43.26
C ASP A 56 -1.83 3.41 43.44
N SER A 57 -0.91 4.01 44.20
CA SER A 57 0.32 3.42 44.76
C SER A 57 0.23 1.98 45.30
N ARG A 58 -0.99 1.44 45.47
CA ARG A 58 -1.28 0.07 45.94
C ARG A 58 -1.76 -0.89 44.84
N GLY A 59 -1.84 -0.46 43.58
CA GLY A 59 -2.29 -1.30 42.46
C GLY A 59 -3.82 -1.41 42.32
N GLU A 60 -4.59 -0.57 43.03
CA GLU A 60 -6.04 -0.47 42.86
C GLU A 60 -6.39 0.66 41.87
N GLN A 61 -7.27 0.35 40.90
CA GLN A 61 -7.76 1.33 39.94
C GLN A 61 -8.87 2.19 40.59
N LYS A 62 -8.65 3.51 40.72
CA LYS A 62 -9.64 4.43 41.31
C LYS A 62 -10.01 5.56 40.35
N ILE A 63 -11.31 5.83 40.24
CA ILE A 63 -11.85 6.95 39.43
C ILE A 63 -11.65 8.25 40.22
N LEU A 64 -10.89 9.20 39.67
CA LEU A 64 -10.55 10.45 40.38
C LEU A 64 -11.34 11.68 39.91
N ALA A 65 -11.71 11.80 38.63
CA ALA A 65 -12.46 12.96 38.12
C ALA A 65 -13.11 12.73 36.74
N TYR A 66 -14.05 13.61 36.38
CA TYR A 66 -14.61 13.81 35.03
C TYR A 66 -14.11 15.16 34.49
N LEU A 67 -13.53 15.19 33.28
CA LEU A 67 -13.06 16.43 32.64
C LEU A 67 -13.46 16.44 31.15
N ASP A 68 -13.93 17.58 30.65
CA ASP A 68 -14.33 17.80 29.26
C ASP A 68 -13.22 18.42 28.39
N GLY A 69 -13.38 18.36 27.08
CA GLY A 69 -12.32 18.48 26.07
C GLY A 69 -11.44 19.74 26.05
N SER A 70 -11.85 20.86 26.67
CA SER A 70 -10.99 22.05 26.82
C SER A 70 -10.20 22.05 28.14
N ASN A 71 -10.71 21.37 29.16
CA ASN A 71 -10.07 21.25 30.47
C ASN A 71 -8.90 20.25 30.46
N VAL A 72 -8.83 19.35 29.47
CA VAL A 72 -7.77 18.34 29.33
C VAL A 72 -6.41 18.97 29.03
N GLN A 73 -6.33 19.89 28.08
CA GLN A 73 -5.07 20.59 27.76
C GLN A 73 -4.61 21.49 28.91
N THR A 74 -5.55 22.07 29.65
CA THR A 74 -5.26 22.87 30.84
C THR A 74 -4.76 22.00 31.99
N ALA A 75 -5.36 20.82 32.20
CA ALA A 75 -4.92 19.85 33.21
C ALA A 75 -3.56 19.24 32.87
N LEU A 76 -3.31 18.92 31.60
CA LEU A 76 -2.02 18.42 31.11
C LEU A 76 -0.92 19.48 31.30
N SER A 77 -1.21 20.73 30.97
CA SER A 77 -0.27 21.85 31.17
C SER A 77 0.06 22.04 32.65
N ARG A 78 -0.94 21.97 33.54
CA ARG A 78 -0.73 22.07 35.00
C ARG A 78 0.04 20.88 35.57
N ALA A 79 -0.19 19.66 35.08
CA ALA A 79 0.53 18.47 35.51
C ALA A 79 2.02 18.55 35.10
N LEU A 80 2.28 18.96 33.85
CA LEU A 80 3.63 19.18 33.32
C LEU A 80 4.35 20.35 34.02
N GLU A 81 3.63 21.41 34.40
CA GLU A 81 4.17 22.51 35.21
C GLU A 81 4.51 22.07 36.64
N LYS A 82 3.70 21.18 37.22
CA LYS A 82 3.94 20.64 38.58
C LYS A 82 5.16 19.72 38.63
N ASP A 83 5.39 18.95 37.56
CA ASP A 83 6.62 18.15 37.39
C ASP A 83 7.86 19.02 37.13
N ARG A 84 7.70 20.14 36.41
CA ARG A 84 8.79 21.10 36.18
C ARG A 84 9.09 21.98 37.40
N GLY A 85 8.14 22.17 38.30
CA GLY A 85 8.26 23.06 39.46
C GLY A 85 8.90 22.43 40.70
N SER A 86 9.20 21.13 40.71
CA SER A 86 9.78 20.44 41.87
C SER A 86 11.32 20.48 41.94
N GLY A 87 11.98 21.03 40.91
CA GLY A 87 13.44 21.17 40.84
C GLY A 87 13.93 22.59 41.10
N THR A 88 14.43 22.84 42.32
CA THR A 88 15.40 23.90 42.70
C THR A 88 15.01 25.37 42.51
N SER A 89 14.68 26.01 43.63
CA SER A 89 14.80 27.45 43.86
C SER A 89 16.22 27.80 44.33
N SER A 90 16.94 28.67 43.60
CA SER A 90 17.83 29.69 44.16
C SER A 90 18.39 30.61 43.06
N GLY A 91 18.49 31.92 43.35
CA GLY A 91 19.49 32.77 42.71
C GLY A 91 19.04 33.83 41.70
N SER A 92 18.39 34.87 42.21
CA SER A 92 18.35 36.26 41.71
C SER A 92 19.57 36.74 40.88
N THR A 93 19.34 37.34 39.70
CA THR A 93 19.56 38.79 39.39
C THR A 93 19.31 39.10 37.91
N ALA A 94 18.66 40.23 37.65
CA ALA A 94 18.49 40.89 36.35
C ALA A 94 19.17 42.29 36.41
N PRO A 95 19.07 43.20 35.42
CA PRO A 95 18.89 43.11 33.96
C PRO A 95 19.85 44.07 33.17
N ARG A 96 19.83 44.03 31.83
CA ARG A 96 19.92 45.19 30.87
C ARG A 96 20.03 44.63 29.43
N ALA A 97 19.12 44.88 28.48
CA ALA A 97 18.68 46.11 27.80
C ALA A 97 19.44 46.39 26.49
N SER A 98 18.64 46.82 25.49
CA SER A 98 18.98 47.42 24.18
C SER A 98 19.63 46.52 23.11
N ALA A 99 19.43 46.67 21.81
CA ALA A 99 18.46 47.28 20.88
C ALA A 99 19.25 47.49 19.57
N SER A 100 18.54 47.51 18.43
CA SER A 100 18.95 48.12 17.15
C SER A 100 20.07 47.39 16.37
N SER A 101 20.19 47.41 15.04
CA SER A 101 19.39 47.85 13.89
C SER A 101 20.33 47.80 12.67
N ALA A 102 19.79 47.56 11.47
CA ALA A 102 20.32 48.06 10.19
C ALA A 102 21.72 47.52 9.75
N SER A 103 22.14 47.46 8.49
CA SER A 103 21.57 47.71 7.16
C SER A 103 22.64 47.29 6.13
N SER A 104 22.20 46.90 4.94
CA SER A 104 22.77 47.16 3.60
C SER A 104 24.29 47.15 3.33
N THR A 105 24.68 46.44 2.27
CA THR A 105 25.55 46.90 1.16
C THR A 105 25.61 45.76 0.13
N GLU A 106 24.92 45.83 -1.02
CA GLU A 106 25.42 46.36 -2.32
C GLU A 106 26.92 46.14 -2.58
N SER A 107 27.27 45.36 -3.61
CA SER A 107 28.01 45.87 -4.79
C SER A 107 28.22 44.80 -5.89
N THR A 108 27.97 45.24 -7.14
CA THR A 108 28.72 45.00 -8.40
C THR A 108 29.07 43.59 -8.94
N LYS A 109 28.35 43.19 -10.02
CA LYS A 109 28.75 43.02 -11.46
C LYS A 109 30.24 42.80 -11.83
N PRO A 110 30.57 42.41 -13.09
CA PRO A 110 29.94 41.51 -14.09
C PRO A 110 30.99 40.59 -14.79
N ASP A 111 30.61 39.97 -15.93
CA ASP A 111 31.41 39.27 -16.98
C ASP A 111 31.06 37.77 -17.09
N GLN A 112 30.90 37.11 -18.25
CA GLN A 112 31.42 37.39 -19.59
C GLN A 112 30.70 36.52 -20.65
N ARG A 113 30.64 37.07 -21.88
CA ARG A 113 30.78 36.43 -23.21
C ARG A 113 29.87 35.26 -23.65
N SER A 114 29.07 35.62 -24.64
CA SER A 114 28.58 34.83 -25.77
C SER A 114 29.69 34.35 -26.73
N GLN A 115 29.52 33.15 -27.31
CA GLN A 115 29.70 32.83 -28.75
C GLN A 115 29.16 31.41 -29.09
N PRO A 116 28.44 31.23 -30.21
CA PRO A 116 28.12 29.91 -30.80
C PRO A 116 28.70 29.73 -32.22
N ALA A 117 29.03 28.49 -32.62
CA ALA A 117 29.07 27.94 -34.00
C ALA A 117 29.74 26.54 -34.00
N VAL A 118 29.06 25.42 -34.31
CA VAL A 118 28.82 24.78 -35.64
C VAL A 118 29.96 23.81 -36.08
N PRO A 119 29.66 22.66 -36.76
CA PRO A 119 30.28 21.34 -36.54
C PRO A 119 31.25 20.90 -37.66
N PRO A 120 31.65 19.60 -37.70
CA PRO A 120 31.46 18.89 -38.97
C PRO A 120 31.02 17.42 -38.88
N ARG A 121 30.44 17.02 -40.02
CA ARG A 121 30.05 15.68 -40.52
C ARG A 121 31.22 14.68 -40.54
N MET A 122 30.93 13.38 -40.45
CA MET A 122 30.89 12.46 -41.61
C MET A 122 30.73 11.00 -41.17
N ALA A 123 30.11 10.24 -42.08
CA ALA A 123 29.63 8.88 -41.97
C ALA A 123 30.74 7.82 -41.95
N THR A 124 30.44 6.64 -41.41
CA THR A 124 30.92 5.39 -42.01
C THR A 124 29.97 4.23 -41.70
N ALA A 125 29.59 3.54 -42.77
CA ALA A 125 28.82 2.32 -42.77
C ALA A 125 29.63 1.16 -42.15
N ALA A 126 28.98 0.32 -41.32
CA ALA A 126 29.51 -0.97 -40.91
C ALA A 126 28.39 -2.01 -40.74
N ARG A 127 28.26 -2.79 -41.82
CA ARG A 127 27.76 -4.17 -41.94
C ARG A 127 27.90 -5.03 -40.66
N ARG A 128 26.80 -5.57 -40.12
CA ARG A 128 26.75 -6.75 -39.21
C ARG A 128 25.46 -7.55 -39.47
N ARG A 129 25.55 -8.68 -40.17
CA ARG A 129 25.49 -10.06 -39.65
C ARG A 129 24.23 -10.35 -38.83
N SER A 130 23.32 -11.11 -39.44
CA SER A 130 22.23 -11.83 -38.77
C SER A 130 22.80 -12.79 -37.73
N LEU A 131 22.37 -12.65 -36.48
CA LEU A 131 22.58 -13.62 -35.42
C LEU A 131 21.38 -14.57 -35.40
N THR A 132 21.65 -15.85 -35.55
CA THR A 132 20.70 -16.95 -35.33
C THR A 132 20.74 -17.36 -33.85
N ASP A 133 19.61 -17.85 -33.34
CA ASP A 133 19.30 -18.19 -31.93
C ASP A 133 20.09 -19.35 -31.29
N SER A 134 21.38 -19.51 -31.60
CA SER A 134 22.18 -20.68 -31.16
C SER A 134 23.43 -20.39 -30.32
N ASP A 135 23.73 -19.13 -29.99
CA ASP A 135 25.00 -18.76 -29.32
C ASP A 135 24.86 -18.36 -27.84
N VAL A 136 23.72 -18.64 -27.19
CA VAL A 136 23.47 -18.24 -25.78
C VAL A 136 23.95 -19.27 -24.75
N GLU A 137 24.34 -20.48 -25.14
CA GLU A 137 24.52 -21.56 -24.15
C GLU A 137 25.94 -21.89 -23.66
N ASN A 138 27.02 -21.28 -24.14
CA ASN A 138 28.35 -21.61 -23.61
C ASN A 138 29.34 -20.43 -23.58
N GLY A 139 29.37 -19.70 -22.46
CA GLY A 139 30.33 -18.64 -22.21
C GLY A 139 30.84 -18.61 -20.77
N ARG A 140 31.98 -19.29 -20.51
CA ARG A 140 32.77 -19.14 -19.28
C ARG A 140 33.11 -17.65 -19.07
N ALA A 141 32.73 -17.10 -17.92
CA ALA A 141 32.99 -15.71 -17.57
C ALA A 141 34.48 -15.45 -17.26
N PRO A 142 35.05 -14.31 -17.68
CA PRO A 142 36.40 -13.92 -17.31
C PRO A 142 36.46 -13.58 -15.81
N THR A 143 37.39 -14.23 -15.11
CA THR A 143 37.77 -13.97 -13.73
C THR A 143 38.53 -12.65 -13.62
N ASN A 144 38.22 -11.87 -12.57
CA ASN A 144 38.93 -10.68 -12.10
C ASN A 144 38.50 -9.31 -12.67
N VAL A 145 37.22 -8.99 -12.50
CA VAL A 145 36.79 -7.62 -12.20
C VAL A 145 36.18 -7.65 -10.79
N PRO A 146 36.55 -6.75 -9.87
CA PRO A 146 35.89 -6.68 -8.57
C PRO A 146 34.40 -6.39 -8.79
N ARG A 147 33.57 -7.44 -8.68
CA ARG A 147 32.11 -7.33 -8.72
C ARG A 147 31.70 -6.46 -7.55
N ILE A 148 31.23 -5.25 -7.84
CA ILE A 148 30.32 -4.56 -6.95
C ILE A 148 29.01 -5.38 -6.98
N SER A 149 28.98 -6.48 -6.22
CA SER A 149 27.81 -7.34 -5.98
C SER A 149 26.85 -6.74 -4.95
N ARG A 150 27.07 -5.48 -4.57
CA ARG A 150 26.20 -4.69 -3.70
C ARG A 150 24.96 -4.21 -4.45
N ILE A 151 24.18 -5.16 -4.96
CA ILE A 151 22.79 -4.89 -5.27
C ILE A 151 22.10 -4.87 -3.90
N MET A 152 21.89 -3.67 -3.36
CA MET A 152 21.01 -3.49 -2.21
C MET A 152 19.66 -4.11 -2.58
N GLN A 153 19.34 -5.24 -1.93
CA GLN A 153 17.97 -5.70 -1.93
C GLN A 153 17.18 -4.72 -1.08
N ILE A 154 16.40 -3.89 -1.74
CA ILE A 154 15.47 -3.01 -1.06
C ILE A 154 14.19 -3.82 -0.85
N ASP A 155 14.07 -4.42 0.33
CA ASP A 155 12.78 -4.81 0.90
C ASP A 155 12.21 -3.56 1.57
N THR A 156 11.19 -2.91 1.01
CA THR A 156 10.61 -1.72 1.65
C THR A 156 9.62 -2.12 2.75
N SER A 157 10.14 -2.29 3.98
CA SER A 157 9.44 -2.35 5.28
C SER A 157 8.50 -3.53 5.54
N PRO A 158 8.26 -3.90 6.82
CA PRO A 158 7.08 -4.69 7.17
C PRO A 158 5.85 -3.85 6.84
N LEU A 159 5.17 -4.19 5.74
CA LEU A 159 3.91 -3.53 5.40
C LEU A 159 2.93 -3.82 6.54
N LYS A 160 2.39 -2.77 7.15
CA LYS A 160 1.38 -2.92 8.20
C LYS A 160 -0.01 -2.89 7.58
N PRO A 161 -0.91 -3.82 7.96
CA PRO A 161 -2.32 -3.66 7.65
C PRO A 161 -2.83 -2.42 8.42
N VAL A 162 -3.25 -1.39 7.70
CA VAL A 162 -3.91 -0.22 8.28
C VAL A 162 -5.40 -0.31 7.97
N PRO A 163 -6.29 -0.27 8.97
CA PRO A 163 -7.72 -0.28 8.72
C PRO A 163 -8.12 0.87 7.79
N ALA A 164 -8.71 0.55 6.63
CA ALA A 164 -9.28 1.56 5.75
C ALA A 164 -10.60 2.05 6.36
N ARG A 165 -10.81 3.37 6.48
CA ARG A 165 -12.06 3.92 7.02
C ARG A 165 -13.22 3.65 6.06
N GLY A 166 -14.29 3.01 6.56
CA GLY A 166 -15.53 2.80 5.79
C GLY A 166 -15.42 1.80 4.63
N ILE A 167 -14.25 1.18 4.45
CA ILE A 167 -14.03 0.07 3.54
C ILE A 167 -13.69 -1.11 4.45
N GLU A 168 -14.49 -2.18 4.41
CA GLU A 168 -14.14 -3.43 5.10
C GLU A 168 -12.80 -3.93 4.54
N GLY A 169 -11.71 -3.75 5.30
CA GLY A 169 -10.38 -4.18 4.88
C GLY A 169 -9.25 -3.35 5.50
N SER A 170 -8.07 -3.95 5.59
CA SER A 170 -6.83 -3.22 5.87
C SER A 170 -6.04 -3.12 4.59
N LEU A 171 -5.56 -1.93 4.20
CA LEU A 171 -4.59 -1.86 3.09
C LEU A 171 -3.18 -2.01 3.65
N TYR A 172 -2.31 -2.58 2.83
CA TYR A 172 -0.89 -2.65 3.13
C TYR A 172 -0.21 -1.37 2.69
N SER A 173 0.42 -0.69 3.65
CA SER A 173 1.12 0.58 3.41
C SER A 173 2.61 0.47 3.65
N VAL A 174 3.38 1.15 2.81
CA VAL A 174 4.77 1.49 3.09
C VAL A 174 4.78 2.58 4.16
N LEU A 175 5.47 2.30 5.25
CA LEU A 175 5.79 3.27 6.29
C LEU A 175 7.08 3.97 5.90
N MET A 176 7.13 5.29 5.91
CA MET A 176 8.36 6.04 5.62
C MET A 176 8.45 7.32 6.43
N THR A 177 9.66 7.85 6.60
CA THR A 177 9.86 9.19 7.20
C THR A 177 10.46 10.11 6.15
N LEU A 178 10.18 11.41 6.23
CA LEU A 178 10.83 12.38 5.34
C LEU A 178 12.20 12.77 5.89
N ASP A 179 13.13 13.09 5.00
CA ASP A 179 14.45 13.58 5.38
C ASP A 179 14.32 14.91 6.14
N PRO A 180 14.81 15.02 7.38
CA PRO A 180 14.60 16.20 8.21
C PRO A 180 15.42 17.41 7.78
N ILE A 181 16.42 17.25 6.90
CA ILE A 181 17.15 18.39 6.32
C ILE A 181 16.26 19.06 5.28
N GLN A 182 15.56 18.26 4.47
CA GLN A 182 14.62 18.78 3.48
C GLN A 182 13.29 19.24 4.10
N TYR A 183 12.83 18.52 5.12
CA TYR A 183 11.50 18.69 5.74
C TYR A 183 11.62 18.74 7.28
N PRO A 184 12.16 19.82 7.86
CA PRO A 184 12.45 19.90 9.30
C PRO A 184 11.20 19.76 10.17
N ASP A 185 10.07 20.34 9.74
CA ASP A 185 8.78 20.27 10.46
C ASP A 185 8.16 18.86 10.46
N HIS A 186 8.72 17.95 9.65
CA HIS A 186 8.26 16.58 9.50
C HIS A 186 9.18 15.56 10.20
N LYS A 187 10.14 16.04 11.00
CA LYS A 187 11.09 15.18 11.71
C LYS A 187 10.36 14.19 12.63
N GLY A 188 10.63 12.90 12.43
CA GLY A 188 10.03 11.82 13.21
C GLY A 188 8.61 11.44 12.81
N LEU A 189 8.06 12.06 11.76
CA LEU A 189 6.73 11.74 11.26
C LEU A 189 6.77 10.59 10.23
N ASP A 190 6.25 9.44 10.62
CA ASP A 190 5.78 8.32 9.78
C ASP A 190 4.64 8.62 8.76
N TYR A 191 4.96 8.70 7.48
CA TYR A 191 4.00 8.72 6.38
C TYR A 191 3.53 7.31 6.02
N LEU A 192 2.22 7.17 5.81
CA LEU A 192 1.59 5.91 5.40
C LEU A 192 1.09 6.01 3.95
N LEU A 193 1.75 5.30 3.04
CA LEU A 193 1.35 5.25 1.63
C LEU A 193 0.95 3.81 1.26
N PRO A 194 -0.32 3.55 0.88
CA PRO A 194 -0.76 2.23 0.42
C PRO A 194 0.02 1.82 -0.83
N VAL A 195 0.36 0.54 -0.91
CA VAL A 195 0.97 -0.04 -2.11
C VAL A 195 -0.12 -0.24 -3.14
N ASP A 196 -0.04 0.49 -4.24
CA ASP A 196 -1.07 0.50 -5.27
C ASP A 196 -0.48 0.03 -6.60
N THR A 197 -0.87 -1.18 -7.00
CA THR A 197 -0.44 -1.79 -8.27
C THR A 197 -1.31 -1.35 -9.45
N ALA A 198 -2.43 -0.66 -9.22
CA ALA A 198 -3.29 -0.13 -10.27
C ALA A 198 -2.99 1.34 -10.64
N GLU A 199 -2.24 2.07 -9.82
CA GLU A 199 -1.77 3.43 -10.07
C GLU A 199 -0.25 3.51 -10.31
N THR A 200 0.17 4.36 -11.23
CA THR A 200 1.58 4.56 -11.61
C THR A 200 2.33 5.55 -10.72
N SER A 201 1.61 6.46 -10.08
CA SER A 201 2.15 7.66 -9.45
C SER A 201 2.37 7.46 -7.95
N VAL A 202 3.54 7.88 -7.47
CA VAL A 202 3.74 8.14 -6.04
C VAL A 202 3.37 9.60 -5.78
N TRP A 203 2.48 9.86 -4.84
CA TRP A 203 2.04 11.22 -4.52
C TRP A 203 1.74 11.38 -3.02
N PHE A 204 1.74 12.63 -2.55
CA PHE A 204 1.46 13.03 -1.17
C PHE A 204 0.39 14.12 -1.12
N PHE A 205 -0.35 14.27 -0.02
CA PHE A 205 -1.23 15.43 0.13
C PHE A 205 -0.42 16.73 0.23
N CYS A 206 -0.85 17.77 -0.47
CA CYS A 206 -0.27 19.10 -0.34
C CYS A 206 -0.80 19.79 0.92
N GLU A 207 0.02 20.64 1.52
CA GLU A 207 -0.45 21.61 2.51
C GLU A 207 -1.58 22.48 1.94
N GLY A 208 -2.68 22.62 2.69
CA GLY A 208 -3.83 23.41 2.27
C GLY A 208 -4.65 22.81 1.13
N PHE A 209 -4.52 21.51 0.84
CA PHE A 209 -5.31 20.85 -0.20
C PHE A 209 -6.82 21.03 0.01
N ARG A 210 -7.56 21.06 -1.11
CA ARG A 210 -8.95 21.50 -1.18
C ARG A 210 -9.91 20.35 -1.50
N CYS A 211 -11.21 20.59 -1.30
CA CYS A 211 -12.26 19.61 -1.60
C CYS A 211 -12.67 19.70 -3.07
N ILE A 212 -12.92 18.56 -3.70
CA ILE A 212 -13.60 18.46 -5.00
C ILE A 212 -14.75 17.47 -4.90
N GLU A 213 -15.86 17.75 -5.57
CA GLU A 213 -17.00 16.83 -5.60
C GLU A 213 -16.86 15.79 -6.71
N SER A 214 -16.32 16.21 -7.84
CA SER A 214 -16.15 15.39 -9.03
C SER A 214 -14.95 15.85 -9.86
N THR A 215 -14.63 15.14 -10.95
CA THR A 215 -13.58 15.53 -11.91
C THR A 215 -13.90 16.79 -12.72
N ALA A 216 -15.13 17.30 -12.62
CA ALA A 216 -15.57 18.52 -13.31
C ALA A 216 -15.72 19.71 -12.35
N SER A 217 -15.36 19.52 -11.07
CA SER A 217 -15.49 20.56 -10.05
C SER A 217 -14.16 21.27 -9.84
N THR A 218 -14.17 22.60 -9.75
CA THR A 218 -13.00 23.34 -9.28
C THR A 218 -12.77 23.07 -7.79
N PRO A 219 -11.52 23.10 -7.32
CA PRO A 219 -11.23 22.92 -5.90
C PRO A 219 -11.89 24.00 -5.03
N GLY A 220 -12.66 23.58 -4.05
CA GLY A 220 -13.35 24.45 -3.10
C GLY A 220 -12.90 24.26 -1.65
N PRO A 221 -13.40 25.10 -0.73
CA PRO A 221 -13.20 24.86 0.69
C PRO A 221 -13.80 23.51 1.10
N TRP A 222 -13.22 22.89 2.12
CA TRP A 222 -13.84 21.71 2.72
C TRP A 222 -15.16 22.08 3.39
N PRO A 223 -16.18 21.20 3.35
CA PRO A 223 -17.43 21.41 4.07
C PRO A 223 -17.16 21.72 5.56
N SER A 224 -17.80 22.76 6.09
CA SER A 224 -17.66 23.20 7.49
C SER A 224 -18.28 22.21 8.48
N HIS A 225 -19.23 21.38 8.02
CA HIS A 225 -19.97 20.42 8.82
C HIS A 225 -19.47 18.99 8.56
N GLY A 226 -19.33 18.21 9.64
CA GLY A 226 -18.86 16.84 9.60
C GLY A 226 -17.42 16.66 10.08
N TYR A 227 -17.01 15.40 10.23
CA TYR A 227 -15.67 15.04 10.71
C TYR A 227 -14.59 15.46 9.69
N ARG A 228 -13.63 16.27 10.15
CA ARG A 228 -12.57 16.87 9.34
C ARG A 228 -11.39 15.93 9.14
N ALA A 229 -11.65 14.77 8.54
CA ALA A 229 -10.64 13.72 8.29
C ALA A 229 -9.41 14.21 7.53
N TRP A 230 -9.54 15.30 6.75
CA TRP A 230 -8.46 15.92 6.00
C TRP A 230 -7.48 16.72 6.88
N GLU A 231 -7.89 17.20 8.06
CA GLU A 231 -7.02 18.01 8.94
C GLU A 231 -5.97 17.17 9.67
N VAL A 232 -6.22 15.87 9.85
CA VAL A 232 -5.28 14.95 10.51
C VAL A 232 -4.26 14.34 9.54
N ARG A 233 -4.25 14.78 8.27
CA ARG A 233 -3.33 14.28 7.25
C ARG A 233 -1.97 14.90 7.42
N ARG A 234 -0.94 14.10 7.18
CA ARG A 234 0.40 14.64 6.97
C ARG A 234 0.44 15.18 5.55
N THR A 235 0.75 16.45 5.45
CA THR A 235 0.85 17.15 4.18
C THR A 235 2.30 17.46 3.88
N ILE A 236 2.60 17.86 2.65
CA ILE A 236 3.91 18.36 2.23
C ILE A 236 3.70 19.73 1.60
N SER A 237 4.52 20.70 1.97
CA SER A 237 4.49 22.03 1.38
C SER A 237 5.04 22.03 -0.05
N ILE A 238 4.59 22.98 -0.85
CA ILE A 238 5.11 23.20 -2.20
C ILE A 238 6.62 23.52 -2.11
N PRO A 239 7.47 22.97 -2.99
CA PRO A 239 8.90 23.30 -2.99
C PRO A 239 9.13 24.82 -3.13
N GLN A 240 10.13 25.32 -2.42
CA GLN A 240 10.43 26.76 -2.37
C GLN A 240 10.69 27.33 -3.77
N GLY A 241 10.09 28.48 -4.07
CA GLY A 241 10.23 29.15 -5.37
C GLY A 241 9.37 28.59 -6.50
N ARG A 242 8.55 27.56 -6.24
CA ARG A 242 7.55 27.06 -7.20
C ARG A 242 6.24 27.83 -7.08
N PRO A 243 5.47 27.97 -8.18
CA PRO A 243 4.19 28.66 -8.15
C PRO A 243 3.16 27.87 -7.32
N ALA A 244 2.34 28.61 -6.58
CA ALA A 244 1.22 28.05 -5.83
C ALA A 244 0.18 27.39 -6.76
N PHE A 245 -0.71 26.60 -6.17
CA PHE A 245 -1.86 26.04 -6.88
C PHE A 245 -2.89 27.12 -7.19
N SER A 246 -3.48 27.03 -8.38
CA SER A 246 -4.67 27.81 -8.74
C SER A 246 -5.90 26.96 -8.42
N PHE A 247 -6.72 27.40 -7.46
CA PHE A 247 -7.96 26.70 -7.09
C PHE A 247 -9.18 27.18 -7.90
N ASP A 248 -9.04 28.26 -8.67
CA ASP A 248 -10.13 28.85 -9.47
C ASP A 248 -10.34 28.17 -10.83
N ARG A 249 -9.65 27.06 -11.09
CA ARG A 249 -9.69 26.35 -12.37
C ARG A 249 -9.63 24.84 -12.19
N LEU A 250 -10.08 24.12 -13.22
CA LEU A 250 -9.83 22.69 -13.35
C LEU A 250 -8.35 22.43 -13.64
N PRO A 251 -7.83 21.23 -13.32
CA PRO A 251 -6.47 20.84 -13.69
C PRO A 251 -6.26 21.04 -15.19
N GLU A 252 -5.19 21.74 -15.56
CA GLU A 252 -4.76 21.73 -16.96
C GLU A 252 -4.14 20.37 -17.20
N TYR A 253 -4.81 19.51 -17.98
CA TYR A 253 -4.31 18.18 -18.39
C TYR A 253 -3.02 18.34 -19.20
N THR A 254 -1.94 18.63 -18.50
CA THR A 254 -0.61 18.95 -19.01
C THR A 254 0.31 17.80 -18.64
N LYS A 255 1.59 17.93 -19.00
CA LYS A 255 2.61 16.97 -18.59
C LYS A 255 2.90 16.97 -17.10
N ASN A 256 2.42 17.95 -16.33
CA ASN A 256 2.73 18.04 -14.90
C ASN A 256 1.50 18.15 -14.02
N GLU A 257 0.29 18.29 -14.56
CA GLU A 257 -0.94 18.47 -13.78
C GLU A 257 -2.03 17.58 -14.39
N THR A 258 -2.73 16.82 -13.56
CA THR A 258 -3.75 15.88 -14.02
C THR A 258 -4.75 15.52 -12.92
N THR A 259 -5.79 14.79 -13.32
CA THR A 259 -6.77 14.17 -12.44
C THR A 259 -6.52 12.67 -12.36
N ILE A 260 -6.46 12.11 -11.15
CA ILE A 260 -6.46 10.67 -10.93
C ILE A 260 -7.85 10.27 -10.44
N ARG A 261 -8.42 9.24 -11.05
CA ARG A 261 -9.73 8.67 -10.69
C ARG A 261 -9.55 7.20 -10.30
N TYR A 262 -9.93 6.89 -9.07
CA TYR A 262 -9.94 5.55 -8.52
C TYR A 262 -11.26 4.85 -8.83
N TYR A 263 -11.21 3.51 -8.79
CA TYR A 263 -12.35 2.67 -9.15
C TYR A 263 -13.51 2.77 -8.13
N ASP A 264 -13.19 3.02 -6.86
CA ASP A 264 -14.15 3.24 -5.78
C ASP A 264 -14.92 4.57 -5.90
N GLY A 265 -14.54 5.44 -6.84
CA GLY A 265 -15.08 6.78 -7.00
C GLY A 265 -14.21 7.86 -6.34
N GLY A 266 -13.06 7.50 -5.77
CA GLY A 266 -12.05 8.43 -5.32
C GLY A 266 -11.53 9.30 -6.46
N VAL A 267 -11.36 10.59 -6.20
CA VAL A 267 -10.84 11.55 -7.18
C VAL A 267 -9.85 12.48 -6.50
N ILE A 268 -8.71 12.71 -7.14
CA ILE A 268 -7.72 13.71 -6.72
C ILE A 268 -7.21 14.51 -7.92
N TYR A 269 -6.82 15.75 -7.65
CA TYR A 269 -6.03 16.57 -8.55
C TYR A 269 -4.60 16.65 -8.06
N VAL A 270 -3.67 16.36 -8.94
CA VAL A 270 -2.25 16.23 -8.61
C VAL A 270 -1.41 17.07 -9.54
N ARG A 271 -0.28 17.53 -9.03
CA ARG A 271 0.77 18.20 -9.81
C ARG A 271 2.14 17.62 -9.51
N ALA A 272 2.89 17.27 -10.54
CA ALA A 272 4.31 16.95 -10.47
C ALA A 272 5.17 18.22 -10.50
N PHE A 273 6.27 18.16 -9.77
CA PHE A 273 7.39 19.09 -9.82
C PHE A 273 8.63 18.29 -10.29
N PRO A 274 8.85 18.14 -11.62
CA PRO A 274 9.79 17.16 -12.17
C PRO A 274 11.26 17.36 -11.78
N GLU A 275 11.62 18.59 -11.41
CA GLU A 275 12.96 18.98 -10.96
C GLU A 275 13.16 18.79 -9.46
N ASP A 276 12.08 18.57 -8.72
CA ASP A 276 12.07 18.38 -7.27
C ASP A 276 11.84 16.90 -6.92
N HIS A 277 12.27 16.52 -5.73
CA HIS A 277 12.10 15.18 -5.21
C HIS A 277 11.81 15.24 -3.72
N VAL A 278 11.09 14.24 -3.20
CA VAL A 278 10.89 14.03 -1.77
C VAL A 278 11.90 12.99 -1.31
N LEU A 279 12.86 13.37 -0.48
CA LEU A 279 13.79 12.41 0.13
C LEU A 279 13.05 11.68 1.26
N ALA A 280 12.74 10.41 1.03
CA ALA A 280 12.06 9.55 1.99
C ALA A 280 13.01 8.47 2.51
N LYS A 281 13.11 8.34 3.83
CA LYS A 281 13.79 7.24 4.50
C LYS A 281 12.78 6.12 4.71
N VAL A 282 12.98 5.03 3.98
CA VAL A 282 12.12 3.85 3.99
C VAL A 282 12.82 2.73 4.77
N PRO A 283 12.20 2.19 5.84
CA PRO A 283 12.71 1.01 6.53
C PRO A 283 12.89 -0.15 5.54
N CYS A 284 13.94 -0.94 5.72
CA CYS A 284 14.20 -2.09 4.87
C CYS A 284 14.83 -3.28 5.58
N TRP A 285 14.82 -4.45 4.93
CA TRP A 285 15.58 -5.61 5.38
C TRP A 285 16.92 -5.69 4.64
N ASP A 286 18.01 -5.61 5.39
CA ASP A 286 19.34 -5.84 4.89
C ASP A 286 19.62 -7.34 4.91
N ARG A 287 19.45 -8.01 3.76
CA ARG A 287 19.66 -9.45 3.64
C ARG A 287 21.10 -9.86 3.91
N GLU A 288 22.08 -9.05 3.51
CA GLU A 288 23.50 -9.38 3.67
C GLU A 288 23.84 -9.53 5.16
N HIS A 289 23.30 -8.65 5.99
CA HIS A 289 23.53 -8.65 7.43
C HIS A 289 22.40 -9.31 8.23
N GLY A 290 21.30 -9.71 7.56
CA GLY A 290 20.10 -10.29 8.17
C GLY A 290 19.50 -9.43 9.28
N ARG A 291 19.37 -8.12 9.05
CA ARG A 291 18.86 -7.17 10.05
C ARG A 291 17.98 -6.08 9.44
N SER A 292 17.17 -5.45 10.27
CA SER A 292 16.44 -4.24 9.89
C SER A 292 17.40 -3.08 9.63
N SER A 293 17.11 -2.30 8.60
CA SER A 293 17.88 -1.14 8.15
C SER A 293 16.93 -0.08 7.58
N SER A 294 17.46 0.91 6.88
CA SER A 294 16.68 1.91 6.14
C SER A 294 17.45 2.38 4.92
N VAL A 295 16.73 2.73 3.86
CA VAL A 295 17.28 3.35 2.65
C VAL A 295 16.66 4.71 2.42
N CYS A 296 17.46 5.69 2.01
CA CYS A 296 16.94 6.99 1.56
C CYS A 296 16.64 6.91 0.05
N LEU A 297 15.38 7.18 -0.31
CA LEU A 297 14.88 7.13 -1.67
C LEU A 297 14.47 8.53 -2.12
N PRO A 298 15.00 9.03 -3.24
CA PRO A 298 14.49 10.25 -3.86
C PRO A 298 13.21 9.93 -4.63
N LEU A 299 12.05 10.18 -4.02
CA LEU A 299 10.74 9.97 -4.64
C LEU A 299 10.38 11.17 -5.52
N PRO A 300 9.60 10.99 -6.61
CA PRO A 300 9.08 12.12 -7.38
C PRO A 300 8.25 13.05 -6.49
N CYS A 301 8.44 14.37 -6.61
CA CYS A 301 7.60 15.33 -5.92
C CYS A 301 6.27 15.50 -6.70
N VAL A 302 5.26 14.69 -6.34
CA VAL A 302 3.90 14.82 -6.85
C VAL A 302 2.98 15.11 -5.68
N LEU A 303 2.27 16.24 -5.74
CA LEU A 303 1.44 16.72 -4.65
C LEU A 303 -0.03 16.75 -5.07
N ALA A 304 -0.90 16.14 -4.27
CA ALA A 304 -2.34 16.22 -4.39
C ALA A 304 -2.84 17.51 -3.74
N TYR A 305 -3.25 18.47 -4.56
CA TYR A 305 -3.72 19.78 -4.09
C TYR A 305 -5.24 19.85 -3.97
N ALA A 306 -5.96 18.85 -4.49
CA ALA A 306 -7.37 18.68 -4.21
C ALA A 306 -7.76 17.20 -4.18
N ALA A 307 -8.75 16.86 -3.36
CA ALA A 307 -9.27 15.50 -3.23
C ALA A 307 -10.77 15.52 -2.94
N ASN A 308 -11.48 14.47 -3.33
CA ASN A 308 -12.84 14.28 -2.87
C ASN A 308 -12.89 13.70 -1.46
N MET A 309 -14.09 13.76 -0.87
CA MET A 309 -14.33 13.31 0.51
C MET A 309 -13.96 11.83 0.72
N MET A 310 -14.13 11.00 -0.31
CA MET A 310 -13.79 9.57 -0.24
C MET A 310 -12.29 9.36 -0.01
N VAL A 311 -11.44 9.96 -0.84
CA VAL A 311 -9.98 9.84 -0.71
C VAL A 311 -9.49 10.53 0.56
N ALA A 312 -10.00 11.72 0.88
CA ALA A 312 -9.59 12.47 2.07
C ALA A 312 -9.95 11.76 3.40
N ARG A 313 -10.95 10.85 3.40
CA ARG A 313 -11.33 10.05 4.56
C ARG A 313 -10.41 8.85 4.81
N GLN A 314 -9.77 8.30 3.79
CA GLN A 314 -8.88 7.13 3.89
C GLN A 314 -7.73 7.37 4.86
N ALA A 315 -7.19 6.37 5.57
CA ALA A 315 -6.23 6.59 6.67
C ALA A 315 -4.79 6.96 6.25
N TYR A 316 -4.58 7.28 4.97
CA TYR A 316 -3.26 7.41 4.32
C TYR A 316 -2.87 8.86 4.08
N ASP A 317 -1.57 9.09 3.88
CA ASP A 317 -0.96 10.42 3.64
C ASP A 317 -0.60 10.65 2.16
N GLY A 318 -0.85 9.65 1.31
CA GLY A 318 -0.49 9.65 -0.10
C GLY A 318 -0.84 8.32 -0.77
N ASN A 319 -0.14 8.02 -1.86
CA ASN A 319 -0.19 6.71 -2.54
C ASN A 319 1.21 6.28 -2.98
N PHE A 320 1.48 4.98 -2.95
CA PHE A 320 2.72 4.39 -3.46
C PHE A 320 2.43 3.57 -4.72
N GLY A 321 2.32 4.26 -5.86
CA GLY A 321 2.01 3.66 -7.15
C GLY A 321 3.14 2.80 -7.74
N LEU A 322 2.78 1.57 -8.13
CA LEU A 322 3.63 0.54 -8.73
C LEU A 322 3.05 -0.06 -10.04
N ALA A 323 2.05 0.58 -10.65
CA ALA A 323 1.53 0.15 -11.94
C ALA A 323 2.57 0.26 -13.08
N ILE A 324 2.27 -0.39 -14.20
CA ILE A 324 3.11 -0.36 -15.39
C ILE A 324 3.17 1.07 -15.93
N HIS A 325 4.37 1.56 -16.17
CA HIS A 325 4.53 2.88 -16.77
C HIS A 325 4.15 2.82 -18.27
N GLY A 326 3.00 3.41 -18.61
CA GLY A 326 2.58 3.56 -20.00
C GLY A 326 3.40 4.61 -20.75
N ALA A 327 3.55 4.44 -22.07
CA ALA A 327 4.13 5.46 -22.94
C ALA A 327 3.22 6.71 -22.93
N GLY A 328 3.58 7.73 -22.15
CA GLY A 328 2.80 8.96 -21.99
C GLY A 328 2.23 9.19 -20.60
N GLY A 329 2.63 8.39 -19.60
CA GLY A 329 2.36 8.71 -18.20
C GLY A 329 2.83 10.13 -17.87
N VAL A 330 1.89 10.99 -17.49
CA VAL A 330 2.11 12.40 -17.17
C VAL A 330 3.07 12.55 -15.97
N LEU A 331 3.02 11.61 -15.02
CA LEU A 331 3.75 11.71 -13.77
C LEU A 331 4.86 10.67 -13.73
N ASN A 332 6.03 11.08 -13.22
CA ASN A 332 7.16 10.16 -13.04
C ASN A 332 6.74 9.05 -12.05
N SER A 333 6.89 7.80 -12.43
CA SER A 333 6.59 6.65 -11.56
C SER A 333 7.73 6.35 -10.59
N TYR A 334 7.44 5.62 -9.51
CA TYR A 334 8.47 5.12 -8.59
C TYR A 334 9.56 4.31 -9.31
N SER A 335 9.17 3.49 -10.31
CA SER A 335 10.11 2.72 -11.11
C SER A 335 11.14 3.60 -11.83
N GLN A 336 10.78 4.81 -12.24
CA GLN A 336 11.73 5.77 -12.82
C GLN A 336 12.65 6.37 -11.76
N ALA A 337 12.12 6.67 -10.58
CA ALA A 337 12.94 7.15 -9.45
C ALA A 337 13.98 6.09 -9.04
N LEU A 338 13.57 4.82 -8.97
CA LEU A 338 14.48 3.71 -8.71
C LEU A 338 15.52 3.53 -9.82
N ALA A 339 15.14 3.65 -11.10
CA ALA A 339 16.09 3.55 -12.21
C ALA A 339 17.17 4.65 -12.17
N LYS A 340 16.84 5.83 -11.61
CA LYS A 340 17.80 6.93 -11.39
C LYS A 340 18.69 6.69 -10.18
N ALA A 341 18.20 6.02 -9.15
CA ALA A 341 19.02 5.56 -8.03
C ALA A 341 19.95 4.45 -8.56
N ARG A 342 21.26 4.73 -8.65
CA ARG A 342 22.32 3.90 -9.31
C ARG A 342 22.47 2.44 -8.81
N HIS A 343 21.56 1.95 -7.97
CA HIS A 343 21.61 0.68 -7.27
C HIS A 343 20.49 -0.30 -7.66
N VAL A 344 19.54 0.10 -8.51
CA VAL A 344 18.47 -0.81 -9.00
C VAL A 344 18.73 -1.18 -10.46
N HIS A 345 18.56 -2.47 -10.77
CA HIS A 345 18.80 -3.02 -12.10
C HIS A 345 18.08 -2.26 -13.24
N LYS A 346 18.58 -2.43 -14.47
CA LYS A 346 18.00 -1.94 -15.74
C LYS A 346 16.56 -2.44 -16.04
N TYR A 347 15.88 -3.08 -15.10
CA TYR A 347 14.54 -3.64 -15.25
C TYR A 347 13.75 -3.34 -13.98
N SER A 348 12.47 -3.01 -14.16
CA SER A 348 11.55 -2.87 -13.04
C SER A 348 10.99 -4.25 -12.71
N VAL A 349 11.75 -5.00 -11.90
CA VAL A 349 11.30 -6.25 -11.29
C VAL A 349 11.01 -6.00 -9.83
N PHE A 350 9.83 -6.36 -9.39
CA PHE A 350 9.51 -6.36 -7.97
C PHE A 350 8.57 -7.51 -7.60
N LEU A 351 8.73 -8.01 -6.38
CA LEU A 351 7.93 -9.08 -5.82
C LEU A 351 7.10 -8.52 -4.66
N ILE A 352 5.79 -8.78 -4.68
CA ILE A 352 4.89 -8.47 -3.57
C ILE A 352 4.50 -9.75 -2.86
N ARG A 353 4.55 -9.72 -1.53
CA ARG A 353 3.93 -10.70 -0.64
C ARG A 353 3.13 -9.96 0.42
N LEU A 354 1.83 -10.23 0.50
CA LEU A 354 0.97 -9.71 1.56
C LEU A 354 0.44 -10.88 2.37
N LEU A 355 0.57 -10.86 3.69
CA LEU A 355 0.04 -11.90 4.55
C LEU A 355 -1.47 -11.71 4.78
N HIS A 356 -2.21 -12.80 4.96
CA HIS A 356 -3.56 -12.68 5.47
C HIS A 356 -3.53 -12.17 6.92
N PRO A 357 -4.46 -11.30 7.38
CA PRO A 357 -4.47 -10.80 8.76
C PRO A 357 -4.51 -11.91 9.82
N GLU A 358 -5.10 -13.06 9.52
CA GLU A 358 -5.08 -14.21 10.43
C GLU A 358 -3.73 -14.93 10.46
N ALA A 359 -2.98 -14.96 9.36
CA ALA A 359 -1.64 -15.56 9.32
C ALA A 359 -0.70 -14.90 10.35
N LEU A 360 -0.86 -13.59 10.56
CA LEU A 360 -0.14 -12.81 11.56
C LEU A 360 -0.42 -13.25 13.00
N LYS A 361 -1.54 -13.93 13.26
CA LYS A 361 -1.88 -14.46 14.59
C LYS A 361 -1.16 -15.79 14.88
N PHE A 362 -0.76 -16.52 13.85
CA PHE A 362 -0.17 -17.85 13.97
C PHE A 362 1.35 -17.85 14.09
N THR A 363 1.99 -16.68 14.04
CA THR A 363 3.45 -16.58 14.09
C THR A 363 3.91 -15.43 14.98
N THR A 364 4.89 -15.72 15.82
CA THR A 364 5.67 -14.72 16.56
C THR A 364 6.99 -14.40 15.87
N ASN A 365 7.30 -15.10 14.78
CA ASN A 365 8.53 -14.92 14.04
C ASN A 365 8.47 -13.60 13.26
N VAL A 366 9.19 -12.59 13.74
CA VAL A 366 9.27 -11.26 13.12
C VAL A 366 9.75 -11.30 11.67
N LEU A 367 10.41 -12.38 11.22
CA LEU A 367 10.90 -12.56 9.85
C LEU A 367 9.80 -12.99 8.87
N VAL A 368 8.65 -13.40 9.38
CA VAL A 368 7.44 -13.66 8.60
C VAL A 368 6.67 -12.33 8.51
N ARG A 369 6.67 -11.74 7.31
CA ARG A 369 6.11 -10.39 7.11
C ARG A 369 5.62 -10.18 5.69
N SER A 370 4.72 -9.22 5.53
CA SER A 370 4.37 -8.63 4.24
C SER A 370 5.50 -7.71 3.77
N PHE A 371 5.81 -7.72 2.48
CA PHE A 371 6.89 -6.93 1.90
C PHE A 371 6.67 -6.59 0.41
N VAL A 372 7.41 -5.59 -0.06
CA VAL A 372 7.71 -5.38 -1.48
C VAL A 372 9.23 -5.46 -1.67
N SER A 373 9.69 -6.36 -2.53
CA SER A 373 11.11 -6.59 -2.80
C SER A 373 11.47 -6.18 -4.23
N PHE A 374 12.39 -5.23 -4.38
CA PHE A 374 12.89 -4.78 -5.69
C PHE A 374 14.12 -5.60 -6.14
N SER A 375 13.99 -6.92 -6.07
CA SER A 375 15.07 -7.89 -6.28
C SER A 375 14.67 -8.95 -7.30
N ARG A 376 15.65 -9.48 -8.04
CA ARG A 376 15.47 -10.67 -8.90
C ARG A 376 15.52 -11.99 -8.14
N TYR A 377 16.07 -11.96 -6.93
CA TYR A 377 16.15 -13.14 -6.06
C TYR A 377 14.94 -13.19 -5.14
N PHE A 378 14.36 -14.38 -5.02
CA PHE A 378 13.34 -14.67 -4.03
C PHE A 378 13.89 -14.45 -2.61
N PRO A 379 13.24 -13.66 -1.75
CA PRO A 379 13.80 -13.23 -0.48
C PRO A 379 13.48 -14.17 0.69
N CYS A 380 12.62 -15.18 0.51
CA CYS A 380 12.17 -16.06 1.59
C CYS A 380 12.78 -17.46 1.54
N THR A 381 12.71 -18.16 2.67
CA THR A 381 12.91 -19.61 2.81
C THR A 381 11.63 -20.22 3.43
N PRO A 382 11.13 -21.37 2.95
CA PRO A 382 11.63 -22.13 1.79
C PRO A 382 11.43 -21.36 0.47
N ALA A 383 12.17 -21.73 -0.58
CA ALA A 383 11.98 -21.17 -1.91
C ALA A 383 10.69 -21.71 -2.54
N VAL A 384 10.09 -20.93 -3.45
CA VAL A 384 8.89 -21.32 -4.21
C VAL A 384 9.19 -21.47 -5.69
N GLU A 385 8.42 -22.33 -6.34
CA GLU A 385 8.37 -22.40 -7.79
C GLU A 385 7.34 -21.39 -8.32
N PHE A 386 7.79 -20.49 -9.18
CA PHE A 386 6.93 -19.54 -9.85
C PHE A 386 6.35 -20.16 -11.12
N SER A 387 5.11 -19.79 -11.44
CA SER A 387 4.48 -20.07 -12.72
C SER A 387 5.35 -19.57 -13.88
N ARG A 388 5.06 -20.08 -15.08
CA ARG A 388 5.52 -19.42 -16.31
C ARG A 388 5.02 -17.97 -16.35
N ALA A 389 5.72 -17.13 -17.11
CA ALA A 389 5.34 -15.74 -17.31
C ALA A 389 3.94 -15.64 -17.94
N ILE A 390 3.10 -14.78 -17.37
CA ILE A 390 1.78 -14.42 -17.90
C ILE A 390 1.89 -13.01 -18.48
N TYR A 391 2.00 -12.91 -19.79
CA TYR A 391 2.15 -11.63 -20.49
C TYR A 391 0.79 -10.95 -20.66
N PHE A 392 0.76 -9.62 -20.53
CA PHE A 392 -0.48 -8.85 -20.54
C PHE A 392 -0.90 -8.38 -21.93
N HIS A 393 -2.20 -8.11 -22.08
CA HIS A 393 -2.71 -7.40 -23.25
C HIS A 393 -2.36 -5.91 -23.10
N PRO A 394 -1.94 -5.25 -24.19
CA PRO A 394 -1.98 -3.79 -24.21
C PRO A 394 -3.44 -3.33 -24.16
N SER A 395 -3.66 -2.14 -23.60
CA SER A 395 -4.95 -1.45 -23.65
C SER A 395 -5.42 -1.33 -25.10
N GLU A 396 -6.64 -1.77 -25.40
CA GLU A 396 -7.20 -1.70 -26.75
C GLU A 396 -7.28 -0.25 -27.27
N LYS A 397 -7.43 0.72 -26.36
CA LYS A 397 -7.64 2.13 -26.70
C LYS A 397 -6.41 2.78 -27.32
N ASP A 398 -5.23 2.45 -26.82
CA ASP A 398 -3.99 3.17 -27.12
C ASP A 398 -2.76 2.27 -27.25
N GLY A 399 -2.94 0.95 -27.17
CA GLY A 399 -1.85 -0.01 -27.20
C GLY A 399 -0.93 0.04 -25.96
N SER A 400 -1.28 0.83 -24.93
CA SER A 400 -0.40 1.03 -23.78
C SER A 400 -0.58 -0.05 -22.72
N HIS A 401 0.51 -0.42 -22.05
CA HIS A 401 0.44 -1.20 -20.81
C HIS A 401 0.50 -0.22 -19.64
N CYS A 402 -0.66 0.19 -19.12
CA CYS A 402 -0.73 1.09 -17.96
C CYS A 402 -1.17 0.38 -16.67
N LYS A 403 -1.53 -0.90 -16.75
CA LYS A 403 -2.05 -1.70 -15.63
C LYS A 403 -1.59 -3.14 -15.73
N TRP A 404 -1.46 -3.82 -14.59
CA TRP A 404 -1.23 -5.26 -14.51
C TRP A 404 -2.54 -6.01 -14.80
N GLY A 405 -2.90 -6.09 -16.09
CA GLY A 405 -4.18 -6.64 -16.57
C GLY A 405 -4.05 -8.07 -17.08
N LEU A 406 -4.64 -9.04 -16.37
CA LEU A 406 -4.66 -10.46 -16.69
C LEU A 406 -5.95 -10.87 -17.39
N ARG A 407 -5.86 -11.70 -18.43
CA ARG A 407 -7.04 -12.36 -18.97
C ARG A 407 -7.36 -13.61 -18.17
N VAL A 408 -8.56 -13.66 -17.59
CA VAL A 408 -9.01 -14.81 -16.79
C VAL A 408 -9.86 -15.72 -17.68
N ASP A 409 -9.33 -16.91 -17.94
CA ASP A 409 -9.92 -17.93 -18.81
C ASP A 409 -10.85 -18.89 -18.03
N GLY A 410 -10.68 -18.99 -16.71
CA GLY A 410 -11.46 -19.90 -15.88
C GLY A 410 -11.27 -19.65 -14.38
N LEU A 411 -12.34 -19.93 -13.63
CA LEU A 411 -12.37 -19.96 -12.17
C LEU A 411 -13.03 -21.27 -11.73
N THR A 412 -12.29 -22.09 -11.00
CA THR A 412 -12.76 -23.39 -10.51
C THR A 412 -12.45 -23.55 -9.03
N LEU A 413 -13.43 -23.97 -8.22
CA LEU A 413 -13.18 -24.44 -6.86
C LEU A 413 -12.83 -25.94 -6.91
N LEU A 414 -11.73 -26.28 -6.27
CA LEU A 414 -11.26 -27.64 -6.04
C LEU A 414 -11.65 -28.05 -4.62
N VAL A 415 -12.54 -29.03 -4.50
CA VAL A 415 -12.98 -29.58 -3.21
C VAL A 415 -12.31 -30.94 -3.03
N PRO A 416 -11.50 -31.16 -1.98
CA PRO A 416 -10.83 -32.44 -1.77
C PRO A 416 -11.83 -33.61 -1.65
N GLY A 417 -11.65 -34.63 -2.49
CA GLY A 417 -12.48 -35.84 -2.51
C GLY A 417 -11.65 -37.12 -2.40
N ARG A 418 -12.28 -38.24 -2.05
CA ARG A 418 -11.61 -39.55 -1.89
C ARG A 418 -10.95 -40.08 -3.16
N ALA A 419 -11.45 -39.69 -4.33
CA ALA A 419 -10.96 -40.10 -5.65
C ALA A 419 -10.18 -38.99 -6.39
N GLY A 420 -9.82 -37.92 -5.68
CA GLY A 420 -9.26 -36.69 -6.25
C GLY A 420 -10.13 -35.46 -5.97
N ASP A 421 -9.67 -34.30 -6.41
CA ASP A 421 -10.37 -33.03 -6.21
C ASP A 421 -11.62 -32.96 -7.10
N GLU A 422 -12.80 -32.76 -6.51
CA GLU A 422 -14.01 -32.37 -7.23
C GLU A 422 -13.85 -30.94 -7.76
N ARG A 423 -14.21 -30.72 -9.04
CA ARG A 423 -14.04 -29.44 -9.73
C ARG A 423 -15.38 -28.77 -9.95
N ILE A 424 -15.59 -27.61 -9.33
CA ILE A 424 -16.81 -26.80 -9.45
C ILE A 424 -16.46 -25.51 -10.19
N THR A 425 -16.75 -25.45 -11.49
CA THR A 425 -16.40 -24.31 -12.36
C THR A 425 -17.50 -23.24 -12.40
N ILE A 426 -17.09 -21.98 -12.55
CA ILE A 426 -17.98 -20.83 -12.75
C ILE A 426 -18.19 -20.59 -14.24
N ASP A 427 -19.33 -21.04 -14.77
CA ASP A 427 -19.71 -20.95 -16.18
C ASP A 427 -19.85 -19.49 -16.64
N ALA A 428 -20.17 -18.57 -15.71
CA ALA A 428 -20.22 -17.14 -16.01
C ALA A 428 -18.88 -16.60 -16.55
N VAL A 429 -17.75 -17.16 -16.11
CA VAL A 429 -16.43 -16.79 -16.64
C VAL A 429 -16.27 -17.23 -18.08
N GLU A 430 -16.71 -18.46 -18.40
CA GLU A 430 -16.66 -18.98 -19.77
C GLU A 430 -17.51 -18.15 -20.72
N ARG A 431 -18.72 -17.74 -20.29
CA ARG A 431 -19.60 -16.86 -21.08
C ARG A 431 -18.99 -15.47 -21.30
N LEU A 432 -18.28 -14.94 -20.30
CA LEU A 432 -17.61 -13.64 -20.39
C LEU A 432 -16.27 -13.69 -21.15
N ARG A 433 -15.76 -14.88 -21.45
CA ARG A 433 -14.49 -15.05 -22.18
C ARG A 433 -14.56 -14.43 -23.58
N GLU A 434 -15.73 -14.50 -24.22
CA GLU A 434 -16.00 -13.89 -25.52
C GLU A 434 -16.02 -12.34 -25.46
N THR A 435 -16.33 -11.76 -24.30
CA THR A 435 -16.47 -10.31 -24.09
C THR A 435 -15.33 -9.70 -23.28
N TYR A 436 -14.19 -10.40 -23.15
CA TYR A 436 -13.00 -10.00 -22.40
C TYR A 436 -13.22 -9.96 -20.87
N PHE A 437 -13.03 -11.12 -20.22
CA PHE A 437 -12.94 -11.19 -18.76
C PHE A 437 -11.53 -10.84 -18.28
N ASP A 438 -11.27 -9.55 -18.08
CA ASP A 438 -9.96 -9.00 -17.73
C ASP A 438 -9.90 -8.55 -16.26
N ALA A 439 -8.91 -9.07 -15.55
CA ALA A 439 -8.59 -8.77 -14.16
C ALA A 439 -7.46 -7.74 -14.06
N THR A 440 -7.73 -6.58 -13.47
CA THR A 440 -6.65 -5.70 -12.98
C THR A 440 -6.18 -6.17 -11.62
N LEU A 441 -4.88 -6.34 -11.43
CA LEU A 441 -4.31 -6.55 -10.09
C LEU A 441 -4.22 -5.20 -9.36
N ASP A 442 -4.87 -5.11 -8.21
CA ASP A 442 -4.96 -3.87 -7.43
C ASP A 442 -4.80 -4.16 -5.93
N SER A 443 -3.57 -4.02 -5.44
CA SER A 443 -3.22 -4.21 -4.03
C SER A 443 -3.79 -3.11 -3.12
N ALA A 444 -4.28 -2.00 -3.67
CA ALA A 444 -4.93 -0.93 -2.91
C ALA A 444 -6.45 -1.09 -2.85
N ASN A 445 -7.02 -2.11 -3.52
CA ASN A 445 -8.41 -2.48 -3.34
C ASN A 445 -8.55 -3.50 -2.21
N GLY A 446 -9.34 -3.15 -1.18
CA GLY A 446 -9.50 -3.97 0.03
C GLY A 446 -10.18 -5.32 -0.19
N THR A 447 -10.81 -5.54 -1.34
CA THR A 447 -11.49 -6.79 -1.72
C THR A 447 -11.36 -7.02 -3.23
N SER A 448 -11.62 -8.25 -3.69
CA SER A 448 -11.75 -8.49 -5.13
C SER A 448 -13.13 -8.07 -5.61
N VAL A 449 -13.18 -7.34 -6.72
CA VAL A 449 -14.42 -6.91 -7.35
C VAL A 449 -14.65 -7.73 -8.61
N LEU A 450 -15.76 -8.47 -8.68
CA LEU A 450 -16.07 -9.38 -9.79
C LEU A 450 -17.43 -9.01 -10.43
N PRO A 451 -17.68 -9.38 -11.70
CA PRO A 451 -18.98 -9.21 -12.33
C PRO A 451 -20.08 -9.90 -11.52
N ALA A 452 -21.25 -9.26 -11.44
CA ALA A 452 -22.36 -9.77 -10.62
C ALA A 452 -22.76 -11.21 -10.97
N ALA A 453 -22.69 -11.61 -12.25
CA ALA A 453 -22.96 -13.00 -12.65
C ALA A 453 -21.96 -14.00 -12.05
N VAL A 454 -20.67 -13.64 -11.99
CA VAL A 454 -19.62 -14.47 -11.38
C VAL A 454 -19.83 -14.55 -9.87
N VAL A 455 -20.09 -13.42 -9.20
CA VAL A 455 -20.36 -13.40 -7.74
C VAL A 455 -21.57 -14.27 -7.38
N ARG A 456 -22.67 -14.17 -8.14
CA ARG A 456 -23.87 -15.00 -7.90
C ARG A 456 -23.60 -16.48 -8.07
N GLU A 457 -22.82 -16.88 -9.07
CA GLU A 457 -22.44 -18.29 -9.23
C GLU A 457 -21.50 -18.76 -8.11
N ILE A 458 -20.58 -17.93 -7.65
CA ILE A 458 -19.74 -18.25 -6.47
C ILE A 458 -20.64 -18.45 -5.24
N GLN A 459 -21.58 -17.55 -4.98
CA GLN A 459 -22.54 -17.69 -3.88
C GLN A 459 -23.31 -19.02 -3.96
N ALA A 460 -23.88 -19.33 -5.12
CA ALA A 460 -24.77 -20.47 -5.30
C ALA A 460 -24.03 -21.81 -5.40
N LYS A 461 -22.89 -21.86 -6.09
CA LYS A 461 -22.15 -23.10 -6.40
C LYS A 461 -20.97 -23.35 -5.46
N TRP A 462 -20.21 -22.30 -5.12
CA TRP A 462 -19.00 -22.44 -4.30
C TRP A 462 -19.26 -22.33 -2.81
N LEU A 463 -20.11 -21.40 -2.40
CA LEU A 463 -20.38 -21.13 -0.98
C LEU A 463 -21.67 -21.80 -0.51
N LEU A 464 -22.55 -22.19 -1.44
CA LEU A 464 -23.85 -22.80 -1.18
C LEU A 464 -24.74 -21.90 -0.30
N ASN A 465 -24.61 -20.59 -0.45
CA ASN A 465 -25.26 -19.61 0.42
C ASN A 465 -26.78 -19.71 0.34
N ASN A 466 -27.42 -19.78 1.50
CA ASN A 466 -28.85 -19.56 1.63
C ASN A 466 -29.19 -18.09 1.29
N PRO A 467 -30.04 -17.83 0.29
CA PRO A 467 -30.39 -16.46 -0.14
C PRO A 467 -31.11 -15.64 0.94
N VAL A 468 -31.69 -16.29 1.96
CA VAL A 468 -32.44 -15.63 3.05
C VAL A 468 -31.53 -14.92 4.05
N ILE A 469 -30.28 -15.38 4.21
CA ILE A 469 -29.41 -15.00 5.34
C ILE A 469 -28.80 -13.59 5.23
N ASN A 470 -28.53 -13.08 4.02
CA ASN A 470 -27.77 -11.84 3.86
C ASN A 470 -28.29 -10.95 2.73
N ASN A 471 -29.61 -10.90 2.51
CA ASN A 471 -30.24 -10.09 1.44
C ASN A 471 -29.56 -10.28 0.06
N GLY A 472 -29.08 -11.48 -0.25
CA GLY A 472 -28.35 -11.77 -1.49
C GLY A 472 -26.87 -11.35 -1.54
N ASN A 473 -26.29 -10.81 -0.47
CA ASN A 473 -24.86 -10.53 -0.39
C ASN A 473 -24.05 -11.81 -0.10
N PRO A 474 -22.83 -11.93 -0.67
CA PRO A 474 -22.00 -13.12 -0.48
C PRO A 474 -21.43 -13.18 0.94
N TYR A 475 -21.56 -14.34 1.58
CA TYR A 475 -20.99 -14.67 2.89
C TYR A 475 -20.33 -16.05 2.88
N CYS A 476 -19.45 -16.33 3.84
CA CYS A 476 -18.88 -17.63 4.08
C CYS A 476 -19.53 -18.22 5.34
N GLY A 477 -20.45 -19.17 5.15
CA GLY A 477 -21.18 -19.83 6.22
C GLY A 477 -20.88 -21.34 6.32
N PRO A 478 -21.55 -22.04 7.26
CA PRO A 478 -21.37 -23.47 7.46
C PRO A 478 -21.80 -24.34 6.27
N GLU A 479 -22.56 -23.79 5.32
CA GLU A 479 -23.10 -24.52 4.17
C GLU A 479 -22.02 -25.14 3.28
N ARG A 480 -20.84 -24.52 3.20
CA ARG A 480 -19.63 -25.14 2.65
C ARG A 480 -18.71 -25.55 3.79
N GLU A 481 -18.81 -26.82 4.19
CA GLU A 481 -17.85 -27.42 5.11
C GLU A 481 -16.42 -27.34 4.55
N ALA A 482 -15.46 -27.12 5.45
CA ALA A 482 -14.02 -27.22 5.16
C ALA A 482 -13.48 -26.34 4.02
N LEU A 483 -13.97 -25.10 3.86
CA LEU A 483 -13.40 -24.13 2.90
C LEU A 483 -11.87 -23.95 3.06
N GLU A 484 -11.32 -24.18 4.26
CA GLU A 484 -9.88 -24.19 4.55
C GLU A 484 -9.11 -25.26 3.76
N SER A 485 -9.76 -26.37 3.46
CA SER A 485 -9.19 -27.48 2.68
C SER A 485 -9.41 -27.30 1.18
N CYS A 486 -10.30 -26.38 0.77
CA CYS A 486 -10.59 -26.12 -0.62
C CYS A 486 -9.58 -25.18 -1.25
N ASP A 487 -9.41 -25.33 -2.56
CA ASP A 487 -8.55 -24.47 -3.36
C ASP A 487 -9.31 -23.80 -4.50
N ILE A 488 -8.83 -22.65 -4.92
CA ILE A 488 -9.29 -22.01 -6.15
C ILE A 488 -8.21 -22.19 -7.21
N LEU A 489 -8.61 -22.69 -8.37
CA LEU A 489 -7.79 -22.73 -9.56
C LEU A 489 -8.19 -21.58 -10.48
N PHE A 490 -7.33 -20.58 -10.54
CA PHE A 490 -7.38 -19.55 -11.57
C PHE A 490 -6.72 -20.10 -12.83
N THR A 491 -7.37 -19.96 -13.98
CA THR A 491 -6.74 -20.20 -15.28
C THR A 491 -6.57 -18.86 -15.97
N PHE A 492 -5.34 -18.42 -16.16
CA PHE A 492 -5.01 -17.20 -16.89
C PHE A 492 -4.57 -17.52 -18.31
N ARG A 493 -4.77 -16.60 -19.24
CA ARG A 493 -4.26 -16.69 -20.60
C ARG A 493 -3.13 -15.68 -20.79
N SER A 494 -1.97 -16.17 -21.21
CA SER A 494 -0.83 -15.34 -21.60
C SER A 494 -0.99 -14.87 -23.04
N VAL A 495 -0.75 -13.59 -23.30
CA VAL A 495 -0.98 -12.98 -24.62
C VAL A 495 0.11 -13.33 -25.62
N LYS A 496 1.33 -13.54 -25.14
CA LYS A 496 2.50 -13.75 -26.01
C LYS A 496 2.43 -15.07 -26.77
N ASP A 497 1.89 -16.11 -26.13
CA ASP A 497 1.96 -17.51 -26.57
C ASP A 497 0.60 -18.22 -26.51
N ASP A 498 -0.48 -17.50 -26.21
CA ASP A 498 -1.83 -18.03 -25.92
C ASP A 498 -1.84 -19.14 -24.85
N ALA A 499 -0.77 -19.25 -24.06
CA ALA A 499 -0.63 -20.32 -23.10
C ALA A 499 -1.59 -20.13 -21.93
N ARG A 500 -2.24 -21.22 -21.53
CA ARG A 500 -2.99 -21.28 -20.28
C ARG A 500 -2.04 -21.52 -19.12
N VAL A 501 -2.15 -20.65 -18.12
CA VAL A 501 -1.37 -20.71 -16.89
C VAL A 501 -2.33 -20.92 -15.73
N GLU A 502 -2.25 -22.10 -15.15
CA GLU A 502 -3.01 -22.45 -13.96
C GLU A 502 -2.31 -21.93 -12.70
N PHE A 503 -3.06 -21.29 -11.82
CA PHE A 503 -2.62 -20.83 -10.52
C PHE A 503 -3.59 -21.32 -9.44
N ARG A 504 -3.09 -22.17 -8.55
CA ARG A 504 -3.86 -22.81 -7.47
C ARG A 504 -3.58 -22.10 -6.14
N CYS A 505 -4.61 -21.60 -5.48
CA CYS A 505 -4.47 -20.88 -4.21
C CYS A 505 -5.51 -21.33 -3.17
N ASN A 506 -5.29 -21.03 -1.89
CA ASN A 506 -6.22 -21.40 -0.81
C ASN A 506 -7.54 -20.63 -0.95
N ALA A 507 -8.68 -21.33 -0.87
CA ALA A 507 -10.00 -20.73 -1.05
C ALA A 507 -10.43 -19.87 0.14
N ALA A 508 -10.17 -20.31 1.37
CA ALA A 508 -10.55 -19.59 2.58
C ALA A 508 -9.86 -18.22 2.66
N ARG A 509 -8.54 -18.17 2.41
CA ARG A 509 -7.76 -16.92 2.39
C ARG A 509 -8.23 -15.93 1.32
N PHE A 510 -8.73 -16.43 0.18
CA PHE A 510 -9.24 -15.57 -0.89
C PHE A 510 -10.68 -15.08 -0.62
N LEU A 511 -11.56 -15.95 -0.11
CA LEU A 511 -13.00 -15.68 -0.03
C LEU A 511 -13.45 -15.13 1.32
N ARG A 512 -12.83 -15.53 2.43
CA ARG A 512 -13.35 -15.28 3.77
C ARG A 512 -12.86 -13.95 4.34
N SER A 513 -13.78 -13.17 4.89
CA SER A 513 -13.44 -11.99 5.71
C SER A 513 -13.27 -12.36 7.17
N ASN A 514 -12.48 -11.57 7.91
CA ASN A 514 -12.40 -11.65 9.36
C ASN A 514 -13.60 -10.97 10.06
N VAL A 515 -14.49 -10.32 9.30
CA VAL A 515 -15.69 -9.66 9.81
C VAL A 515 -16.82 -10.69 9.92
N GLN A 516 -17.30 -10.93 11.14
CA GLN A 516 -18.49 -11.74 11.38
C GLN A 516 -19.74 -11.01 10.88
N LEU A 517 -20.69 -11.74 10.29
CA LEU A 517 -21.99 -11.16 9.99
C LEU A 517 -22.74 -10.86 11.30
N PRO A 518 -23.56 -9.81 11.34
CA PRO A 518 -24.29 -9.46 12.55
C PRO A 518 -25.20 -10.60 13.03
N SER A 519 -25.05 -10.99 14.30
CA SER A 519 -25.68 -12.17 14.90
C SER A 519 -27.21 -12.07 15.06
N HIS A 520 -27.78 -10.88 14.98
CA HIS A 520 -29.19 -10.61 15.27
C HIS A 520 -30.19 -11.17 14.25
N GLN A 521 -29.74 -11.67 13.09
CA GLN A 521 -30.63 -12.27 12.07
C GLN A 521 -30.50 -13.79 11.94
N LEU A 522 -29.54 -14.43 12.61
CA LEU A 522 -29.07 -15.75 12.17
C LEU A 522 -29.37 -16.92 13.11
N GLY A 523 -29.95 -16.67 14.29
CA GLY A 523 -30.04 -17.70 15.31
C GLY A 523 -28.66 -18.24 15.68
N ALA A 524 -28.58 -19.23 16.55
CA ALA A 524 -27.29 -19.80 17.01
C ALA A 524 -26.62 -20.70 15.95
N LEU A 525 -26.45 -20.24 14.70
CA LEU A 525 -25.64 -20.96 13.71
C LEU A 525 -24.17 -20.99 14.19
N ASN A 526 -23.66 -22.20 14.36
CA ASN A 526 -22.28 -22.46 14.77
C ASN A 526 -21.62 -23.36 13.71
N PRO A 527 -20.54 -22.91 13.03
CA PRO A 527 -19.87 -21.61 13.17
C PRO A 527 -20.70 -20.44 12.63
N SER A 528 -20.51 -19.25 13.23
CA SER A 528 -21.15 -18.02 12.77
C SER A 528 -20.64 -17.62 11.39
N PRO A 529 -21.52 -17.25 10.44
CA PRO A 529 -21.09 -16.87 9.11
C PRO A 529 -20.30 -15.56 9.14
N THR A 530 -19.38 -15.45 8.20
CA THR A 530 -18.51 -14.29 8.01
C THR A 530 -18.81 -13.61 6.68
N ALA A 531 -18.55 -12.32 6.58
CA ALA A 531 -18.62 -11.62 5.30
C ALA A 531 -17.62 -12.25 4.31
N THR A 532 -17.84 -12.06 3.00
CA THR A 532 -16.83 -12.44 1.99
C THR A 532 -15.94 -11.28 1.62
N GLN A 533 -14.76 -11.60 1.10
CA GLN A 533 -13.80 -10.66 0.50
C GLN A 533 -14.10 -10.41 -0.98
N LEU A 534 -15.35 -10.59 -1.39
CA LEU A 534 -15.83 -10.39 -2.74
C LEU A 534 -16.87 -9.28 -2.78
N GLN A 535 -16.67 -8.35 -3.70
CA GLN A 535 -17.68 -7.35 -4.04
C GLN A 535 -18.16 -7.58 -5.47
N GLN A 536 -19.42 -7.25 -5.69
CA GLN A 536 -19.97 -7.15 -7.04
C GLN A 536 -19.76 -5.75 -7.60
N TYR A 537 -19.46 -5.65 -8.89
CA TYR A 537 -19.54 -4.37 -9.61
C TYR A 537 -20.93 -3.76 -9.40
N ARG A 538 -20.99 -2.61 -8.73
CA ARG A 538 -22.20 -1.78 -8.74
C ARG A 538 -22.19 -1.02 -10.05
N ALA A 539 -23.25 -1.16 -10.85
CA ALA A 539 -23.35 -0.52 -12.16
C ALA A 539 -23.08 0.98 -12.03
N CYS A 540 -21.89 1.42 -12.46
CA CYS A 540 -21.62 2.83 -12.69
C CYS A 540 -22.21 3.15 -14.06
N PRO A 541 -23.16 4.10 -14.19
CA PRO A 541 -23.76 4.44 -15.48
C PRO A 541 -22.75 4.88 -16.55
N LEU A 542 -21.53 5.23 -16.13
CA LEU A 542 -20.48 5.79 -16.98
C LEU A 542 -19.51 4.76 -17.56
N MET A 543 -19.58 3.48 -17.18
CA MET A 543 -18.71 2.43 -17.74
C MET A 543 -19.49 1.14 -17.96
N SER A 544 -19.41 0.53 -19.16
CA SER A 544 -19.79 -0.86 -19.29
C SER A 544 -18.83 -1.68 -18.43
N THR A 545 -19.40 -2.34 -17.43
CA THR A 545 -18.66 -3.13 -16.43
C THR A 545 -18.72 -4.62 -16.75
N GLU A 546 -19.37 -4.98 -17.86
CA GLU A 546 -19.40 -6.35 -18.37
C GLU A 546 -17.97 -6.79 -18.67
N GLY A 547 -17.50 -7.83 -17.98
CA GLY A 547 -16.18 -8.43 -18.19
C GLY A 547 -15.02 -7.84 -17.37
N ARG A 548 -15.14 -6.67 -16.75
CA ARG A 548 -14.03 -6.13 -15.93
C ARG A 548 -14.04 -6.73 -14.53
N CYS A 549 -12.87 -7.10 -14.04
CA CYS A 549 -12.67 -7.47 -12.65
C CYS A 549 -11.42 -6.83 -12.04
N VAL A 550 -11.43 -6.76 -10.71
CA VAL A 550 -10.29 -6.35 -9.90
C VAL A 550 -9.94 -7.50 -8.97
N LEU A 551 -8.72 -8.00 -9.08
CA LEU A 551 -8.15 -8.92 -8.09
C LEU A 551 -7.44 -8.07 -7.04
N GLY A 552 -8.15 -7.90 -5.91
CA GLY A 552 -7.77 -7.03 -4.80
C GLY A 552 -6.72 -7.64 -3.88
N ILE A 553 -6.58 -7.06 -2.70
CA ILE A 553 -5.64 -7.48 -1.66
C ILE A 553 -5.79 -8.96 -1.25
N ASN A 554 -7.00 -9.51 -1.31
CA ASN A 554 -7.29 -10.92 -1.00
C ASN A 554 -6.68 -11.89 -2.02
N PHE A 555 -6.43 -11.47 -3.26
CA PHE A 555 -5.61 -12.24 -4.20
C PHE A 555 -4.13 -12.24 -3.77
N TYR A 556 -3.62 -11.08 -3.35
CA TYR A 556 -2.26 -10.96 -2.84
C TYR A 556 -2.02 -11.71 -1.52
N TRP A 557 -3.06 -11.97 -0.72
CA TRP A 557 -2.97 -12.85 0.45
C TRP A 557 -2.66 -14.30 0.11
N THR A 558 -2.98 -14.74 -1.11
CA THR A 558 -2.80 -16.13 -1.51
C THR A 558 -1.60 -16.34 -2.43
N ALA A 559 -0.99 -15.26 -2.92
CA ALA A 559 0.05 -15.29 -3.94
C ALA A 559 1.30 -14.48 -3.55
N PHE A 560 2.46 -15.03 -3.90
CA PHE A 560 3.64 -14.26 -4.25
C PHE A 560 3.46 -13.76 -5.68
N VAL A 561 3.47 -12.44 -5.88
CA VAL A 561 3.25 -11.83 -7.21
C VAL A 561 4.51 -11.11 -7.66
N GLU A 562 5.25 -11.74 -8.57
CA GLU A 562 6.39 -11.09 -9.21
C GLU A 562 5.91 -10.30 -10.42
N HIS A 563 6.21 -9.02 -10.43
CA HIS A 563 5.91 -8.08 -11.50
C HIS A 563 7.17 -7.78 -12.27
N TRP A 564 7.08 -7.83 -13.60
CA TRP A 564 8.16 -7.48 -14.49
C TRP A 564 7.69 -6.49 -15.54
N SER A 565 8.43 -5.39 -15.69
CA SER A 565 8.22 -4.42 -16.75
C SER A 565 9.56 -3.93 -17.32
N PRO A 566 9.64 -3.71 -18.65
CA PRO A 566 10.84 -3.16 -19.27
C PRO A 566 11.11 -1.73 -18.74
N ALA A 567 12.38 -1.39 -18.54
CA ALA A 567 12.75 -0.03 -18.14
C ALA A 567 12.51 0.96 -19.29
N MET A 568 11.87 2.08 -18.95
CA MET A 568 11.69 3.22 -19.83
C MET A 568 13.02 3.74 -20.38
N GLY A 569 13.06 4.05 -21.68
CA GLY A 569 14.21 4.74 -22.31
C GLY A 569 15.35 3.84 -22.79
N SER A 570 15.25 2.52 -22.63
CA SER A 570 16.19 1.59 -23.27
C SER A 570 15.86 1.45 -24.76
N ALA A 571 16.25 2.45 -25.56
CA ALA A 571 16.21 2.38 -27.02
C ALA A 571 16.97 1.12 -27.48
N GLY A 572 16.23 0.08 -27.88
CA GLY A 572 16.77 -1.22 -28.29
C GLY A 572 16.33 -2.45 -27.48
N MET A 573 15.54 -2.31 -26.40
CA MET A 573 14.95 -3.46 -25.66
C MET A 573 13.42 -3.55 -25.84
N HIS A 574 12.93 -3.36 -27.06
CA HIS A 574 11.50 -3.34 -27.37
C HIS A 574 10.82 -4.71 -27.49
N GLU A 575 11.46 -5.84 -27.15
CA GLU A 575 10.91 -7.14 -27.58
C GLU A 575 10.00 -7.85 -26.57
N GLN A 576 10.03 -7.53 -25.28
CA GLN A 576 9.27 -8.29 -24.29
C GLN A 576 8.17 -7.44 -23.63
N PRO A 577 6.88 -7.81 -23.79
CA PRO A 577 5.79 -7.16 -23.08
C PRO A 577 5.92 -7.40 -21.56
N PRO A 578 5.36 -6.52 -20.73
CA PRO A 578 5.30 -6.74 -19.30
C PRO A 578 4.56 -8.04 -18.98
N TYR A 579 4.95 -8.66 -17.87
CA TYR A 579 4.36 -9.92 -17.41
C TYR A 579 4.37 -9.99 -15.89
N ILE A 580 3.62 -10.94 -15.35
CA ILE A 580 3.80 -11.41 -13.98
C ILE A 580 4.17 -12.89 -13.92
N ARG A 581 4.69 -13.31 -12.78
CA ARG A 581 4.74 -14.71 -12.36
C ARG A 581 4.10 -14.86 -11.00
N LEU A 582 3.42 -15.98 -10.79
CA LEU A 582 2.69 -16.27 -9.57
C LEU A 582 3.28 -17.49 -8.88
N ALA A 583 3.42 -17.44 -7.57
CA ALA A 583 3.63 -18.64 -6.75
C ALA A 583 2.64 -18.62 -5.58
N PRO A 584 2.05 -19.75 -5.19
CA PRO A 584 1.19 -19.79 -4.02
C PRO A 584 2.00 -19.47 -2.76
N GLN A 585 1.39 -18.79 -1.78
CA GLN A 585 2.00 -18.62 -0.44
C GLN A 585 1.88 -19.90 0.40
N ARG A 586 2.21 -21.04 -0.19
CA ARG A 586 2.24 -22.37 0.46
C ARG A 586 2.97 -23.37 -0.43
N VAL A 587 3.47 -24.44 0.17
CA VAL A 587 4.03 -25.60 -0.53
C VAL A 587 3.07 -26.77 -0.35
N ILE A 588 2.72 -27.42 -1.47
CA ILE A 588 1.91 -28.64 -1.47
C ILE A 588 2.78 -29.78 -1.99
N GLU A 589 3.01 -30.80 -1.17
CA GLU A 589 3.71 -32.03 -1.54
C GLU A 589 2.76 -33.21 -1.38
N GLN A 590 2.63 -34.03 -2.43
CA GLN A 590 1.75 -35.22 -2.41
C GLN A 590 0.31 -34.91 -1.97
N GLY A 591 -0.22 -33.74 -2.35
CA GLY A 591 -1.56 -33.30 -2.00
C GLY A 591 -1.74 -32.80 -0.56
N ARG A 592 -0.65 -32.65 0.21
CA ARG A 592 -0.67 -32.11 1.58
C ARG A 592 0.09 -30.80 1.63
N VAL A 593 -0.45 -29.83 2.38
CA VAL A 593 0.27 -28.58 2.67
C VAL A 593 1.43 -28.89 3.61
N THR A 594 2.66 -28.66 3.17
CA THR A 594 3.90 -28.87 3.95
C THR A 594 4.52 -27.56 4.44
N CYS A 595 4.09 -26.43 3.87
CA CYS A 595 4.45 -25.09 4.27
C CYS A 595 3.26 -24.17 3.98
N ASP A 596 2.81 -23.38 4.94
CA ASP A 596 1.71 -22.41 4.79
C ASP A 596 2.23 -20.96 4.76
N ASP A 597 1.33 -20.00 4.61
CA ASP A 597 1.64 -18.58 4.42
C ASP A 597 2.47 -17.98 5.55
N TYR A 598 2.34 -18.44 6.79
CA TYR A 598 3.10 -17.99 7.95
C TYR A 598 4.46 -18.69 8.15
N GLU A 599 4.85 -19.63 7.28
CA GLU A 599 6.10 -20.39 7.42
C GLU A 599 7.23 -19.87 6.51
N PHE A 600 6.90 -19.08 5.49
CA PHE A 600 7.92 -18.40 4.70
C PHE A 600 8.52 -17.24 5.49
N SER A 601 9.82 -17.29 5.74
CA SER A 601 10.54 -16.28 6.50
C SER A 601 11.70 -15.69 5.70
N LEU A 602 12.04 -14.43 5.98
CA LEU A 602 13.28 -13.85 5.52
C LEU A 602 14.46 -14.58 6.18
N PRO A 603 15.59 -14.77 5.47
CA PRO A 603 16.73 -15.47 6.02
C PRO A 603 17.26 -14.75 7.27
N GLN A 604 17.51 -15.53 8.32
CA GLN A 604 18.34 -15.07 9.43
C GLN A 604 19.75 -14.85 8.89
N GLY A 605 20.34 -13.69 9.17
CA GLY A 605 21.74 -13.47 8.84
C GLY A 605 22.56 -14.58 9.49
N VAL A 606 23.30 -15.34 8.70
CA VAL A 606 24.35 -16.18 9.25
C VAL A 606 25.36 -15.17 9.77
N VAL A 607 25.33 -14.90 11.08
CA VAL A 607 26.44 -14.22 11.74
C VAL A 607 27.61 -15.12 11.46
N SER A 608 28.39 -14.76 10.44
CA SER A 608 29.66 -15.38 10.17
C SER A 608 30.49 -15.04 11.40
N ARG A 609 30.43 -15.92 12.41
CA ARG A 609 31.45 -15.96 13.44
C ARG A 609 32.70 -16.20 12.64
N ASN A 610 33.49 -15.14 12.47
CA ASN A 610 34.85 -15.25 11.98
C ASN A 610 35.50 -16.32 12.87
N ILE A 611 35.63 -17.53 12.33
CA ILE A 611 36.54 -18.52 12.85
C ILE A 611 37.90 -17.92 12.49
N ALA A 612 38.46 -17.21 13.48
CA ALA A 612 39.80 -16.64 13.43
C ALA A 612 40.83 -17.77 13.45
#